data_AF-A0A7X7QCH3-F1
#
_entry.id   AF-A0A7X7QCH3-F1
#
_cell.length_a   1.000
_cell.length_b   1.000
_cell.length_c   1.000
_cell.angle_alpha   90.00
_cell.angle_beta   90.00
_cell.angle_gamma   90.00
#
_symmetry.space_group_name_H-M   'P 1'
#
loop_
_entity.id
_entity.type
_entity.pdbx_description
1 polymer ?
#
loop_
_entity_poly.entity_id
_entity_poly.type
_entity_poly.pdbx_seq_one_letter_code
_entity_poly.pdbx_strand_id
1 'polypeptide(L)' 'MDIVDLRSDTVTNPTPAMREAMASAEVGDDVFGEDPTVNRLEAMAAERLGKEAA' A
#
# COMPACT_ATOMS: atom_id res chain seq x y z
N MET A 1 -6.84 -26.13 -8.15
CA MET A 1 -6.76 -25.95 -9.62
C MET A 1 -6.30 -24.53 -9.83
N ASP A 2 -5.07 -24.33 -10.27
CA ASP A 2 -4.61 -22.99 -10.61
C ASP A 2 -5.27 -22.62 -11.94
N ILE A 3 -6.25 -21.73 -11.85
CA ILE A 3 -7.02 -21.24 -13.00
C ILE A 3 -6.22 -20.08 -13.58
N VAL A 4 -5.96 -20.12 -14.89
CA VAL A 4 -5.44 -18.95 -15.62
C VAL A 4 -6.59 -17.96 -15.75
N ASP A 5 -6.64 -17.00 -14.83
CA ASP A 5 -7.70 -16.01 -14.72
C ASP A 5 -7.34 -14.73 -15.49
N LEU A 6 -7.93 -14.55 -16.67
CA LEU A 6 -7.68 -13.41 -17.57
C LEU A 6 -8.79 -12.35 -17.52
N ARG A 7 -9.67 -12.40 -16.51
CA ARG A 7 -10.81 -11.48 -16.44
C ARG A 7 -10.38 -10.03 -16.21
N SER A 8 -9.35 -9.80 -15.38
CA SER A 8 -8.82 -8.48 -15.04
C SER A 8 -7.53 -8.63 -14.22
N ASP A 9 -6.67 -7.61 -14.22
CA ASP A 9 -5.54 -7.47 -13.29
C ASP A 9 -5.98 -7.26 -11.83
N THR A 10 -7.18 -6.73 -11.58
CA THR A 10 -7.72 -6.55 -10.23
C THR A 10 -7.89 -7.84 -9.42
N VAL A 11 -7.81 -9.01 -10.05
CA VAL A 11 -7.87 -10.32 -9.36
C VAL A 11 -6.57 -10.70 -8.65
N THR A 12 -5.52 -9.87 -8.74
CA THR A 12 -4.27 -10.10 -8.03
C THR A 12 -4.48 -10.23 -6.52
N ASN A 13 -3.82 -11.21 -5.91
CA ASN A 13 -3.80 -11.38 -4.46
C ASN A 13 -2.49 -10.84 -3.88
N PRO A 14 -2.48 -10.33 -2.63
CA PRO A 14 -1.25 -9.97 -1.94
C PRO A 14 -0.28 -11.14 -1.86
N THR A 15 0.98 -10.90 -2.23
CA THR A 15 2.06 -11.87 -2.07
C THR A 15 2.33 -12.15 -0.59
N PRO A 16 3.02 -13.25 -0.23
CA PRO A 16 3.37 -13.52 1.17
C PRO A 16 4.15 -12.37 1.82
N ALA A 17 5.13 -11.79 1.12
CA ALA A 17 5.91 -10.65 1.61
C ALA A 17 5.03 -9.39 1.83
N MET A 18 4.06 -9.13 0.94
CA MET A 18 3.11 -8.03 1.13
C MET A 18 2.24 -8.28 2.37
N ARG A 19 1.82 -9.52 2.63
CA ARG A 19 1.05 -9.87 3.84
C ARG A 19 1.85 -9.66 5.11
N GLU A 20 3.13 -10.03 5.12
CA GLU A 20 4.03 -9.81 6.24
C GLU A 20 4.27 -8.31 6.49
N ALA A 21 4.50 -7.53 5.43
CA ALA A 21 4.65 -6.08 5.53
C ALA A 21 3.37 -5.41 6.07
N MET A 22 2.18 -5.82 5.63
CA MET A 22 0.91 -5.32 6.16
C MET A 22 0.74 -5.69 7.65
N ALA A 23 1.08 -6.91 8.03
CA ALA A 23 0.92 -7.39 9.41
C ALA A 23 1.89 -6.72 10.40
N SER A 24 3.05 -6.29 9.93
CA SER A 24 4.11 -5.67 10.75
C SER A 24 4.17 -4.15 10.65
N ALA A 25 3.29 -3.52 9.86
CA ALA A 25 3.28 -2.07 9.68
C ALA A 25 2.98 -1.34 11.00
N GLU A 26 3.73 -0.27 11.27
CA GLU A 26 3.35 0.70 12.29
C GLU A 26 2.15 1.50 11.78
N VAL A 27 1.11 1.60 12.60
CA VAL A 27 -0.16 2.25 12.25
C VAL A 27 -0.57 3.28 13.30
N GLY A 28 -1.43 4.22 12.91
CA GLY A 28 -1.95 5.29 13.75
C GLY A 28 -3.33 5.74 13.28
N ASP A 29 -3.83 6.85 13.83
CA ASP A 29 -5.09 7.44 13.36
C ASP A 29 -4.81 8.38 12.18
N ASP A 30 -5.24 7.96 11.00
CA ASP A 30 -5.06 8.70 9.76
C ASP A 30 -5.81 10.05 9.73
N VAL A 31 -6.96 10.15 10.43
CA VAL A 31 -7.73 11.41 10.50
C VAL A 31 -6.93 12.51 11.20
N PHE A 32 -6.05 12.13 12.13
CA PHE A 32 -5.15 13.05 12.82
C PHE A 32 -3.75 13.11 12.20
N GLY A 33 -3.50 12.38 11.10
CA GLY A 33 -2.20 12.30 10.43
C GLY A 33 -1.14 11.54 11.23
N GLU A 34 -1.56 10.66 12.13
CA GLU A 34 -0.66 9.95 13.06
C GLU A 34 -0.24 8.57 12.54
N ASP A 35 -0.72 8.12 11.36
CA ASP A 35 -0.28 6.85 10.77
C ASP A 35 1.06 7.00 10.04
N PRO A 36 2.16 6.45 10.58
CA PRO A 36 3.48 6.63 9.98
C PRO A 36 3.63 5.90 8.64
N THR A 37 2.87 4.83 8.41
CA THR A 37 2.95 4.06 7.17
C THR A 37 2.20 4.75 6.04
N VAL A 38 1.04 5.34 6.32
CA VAL A 38 0.30 6.17 5.35
C VAL A 38 1.12 7.39 4.95
N ASN A 39 1.61 8.16 5.94
CA ASN A 39 2.43 9.35 5.70
C ASN A 39 3.65 9.04 4.82
N ARG A 40 4.32 7.90 5.08
CA ARG A 40 5.47 7.47 4.28
C ARG A 40 5.09 7.09 2.85
N LEU A 41 3.93 6.45 2.65
CA LEU A 41 3.42 6.10 1.32
C LEU A 41 3.14 7.37 0.50
N GLU A 42 2.48 8.36 1.08
CA GLU A 42 2.14 9.62 0.43
C GLU A 42 3.38 10.43 0.07
N ALA A 43 4.32 10.58 1.02
CA ALA A 43 5.58 11.26 0.78
C ALA A 43 6.38 10.60 -0.36
N MET A 44 6.47 9.26 -0.37
CA MET A 44 7.13 8.52 -1.43
C MET A 44 6.43 8.71 -2.78
N ALA A 45 5.10 8.72 -2.81
CA ALA A 45 4.34 8.92 -4.04
C ALA A 45 4.55 10.34 -4.58
N ALA A 46 4.46 11.35 -3.70
CA ALA A 46 4.69 12.76 -4.03
C ALA A 46 6.09 12.99 -4.59
N GLU A 47 7.13 12.43 -3.96
CA GLU A 47 8.52 12.48 -4.44
C GLU A 47 8.63 11.86 -5.85
N ARG A 48 8.09 10.65 -6.05
CA ARG A 48 8.17 9.94 -7.33
C ARG A 48 7.46 10.66 -8.47
N LEU A 49 6.39 11.39 -8.15
CA LEU A 49 5.55 12.08 -9.13
C LEU A 49 5.90 13.57 -9.27
N GLY A 50 6.84 14.08 -8.48
CA GLY A 50 7.21 15.50 -8.45
C GLY A 50 6.05 16.40 -8.00
N LYS A 51 5.31 15.97 -6.99
CA LYS A 51 4.16 16.67 -6.41
C LYS A 51 4.44 17.00 -4.94
N GLU A 52 3.64 17.89 -4.39
CA GLU A 52 3.58 18.11 -2.95
C GLU A 52 2.89 16.90 -2.29
N ALA A 53 3.34 16.53 -1.09
CA ALA A 53 2.66 15.51 -0.28
C ALA A 53 1.32 16.06 0.24
N ALA A 54 0.38 15.15 0.52
CA ALA A 54 -0.97 15.47 0.96
C ALA A 54 -1.01 16.06 2.37
#